data_AF-A0A6P0NGE8-F1
#
_entry.id   AF-A0A6P0NGE8-F1
#
_cell.length_a   1.000
_cell.length_b   1.000
_cell.length_c   1.000
_cell.angle_alpha   90.00
_cell.angle_beta   90.00
_cell.angle_gamma   90.00
#
_symmetry.space_group_name_H-M   'P 1'
#
loop_
_entity.id
_entity.type
_entity.pdbx_description
1 polymer ?
#
loop_
_entity_poly.entity_id
_entity_poly.type
_entity_poly.pdbx_seq_one_letter_code
_entity_poly.pdbx_strand_id
1 'polypeptide(L)'
;MRVQKHPEKTFIGRIAQGFDFLGYWFSPQGLGVAKKTVERMVDKVFRLYEQGADQQRIETYLNHWWRWVRSGVDGVSLFGFGLVVYKALTQPTTEAYP
;
A
#
# COMPACT_ATOMS: atom_id res chain seq x y z
N MET A 1 -19.93 2.98 32.71
CA MET A 1 -18.93 4.03 32.39
C MET A 1 -19.21 4.55 30.97
N ARG A 2 -19.67 5.79 30.81
CA ARG A 2 -19.92 6.39 29.48
C ARG A 2 -18.63 7.01 28.98
N VAL A 3 -18.04 6.45 27.93
CA VAL A 3 -16.87 7.04 27.26
C VAL A 3 -17.34 8.29 26.51
N GLN A 4 -17.05 9.48 27.04
CA GLN A 4 -17.28 10.74 26.33
C GLN A 4 -16.18 10.93 25.28
N LYS A 5 -16.56 11.13 24.02
CA LYS A 5 -15.59 11.45 22.95
C LYS A 5 -15.07 12.87 23.14
N HIS A 6 -13.75 13.05 23.09
CA HIS A 6 -13.12 14.37 23.09
C HIS A 6 -13.56 15.18 21.84
N PRO A 7 -13.83 16.49 21.95
CA PRO A 7 -14.37 17.32 20.85
C PRO A 7 -13.54 17.29 19.57
N GLU A 8 -12.23 17.10 19.70
CA GLU A 8 -11.29 17.10 18.57
C GLU A 8 -11.16 15.73 17.88
N LYS A 9 -11.87 14.69 18.37
CA LYS A 9 -11.75 13.35 17.80
C LYS A 9 -12.54 13.26 16.51
N THR A 10 -11.83 13.38 15.39
CA THR A 10 -12.39 13.59 14.05
C THR A 10 -13.24 12.42 13.52
N PHE A 11 -13.05 11.20 14.04
CA PHE A 11 -13.91 10.06 13.66
C PHE A 11 -13.84 8.91 14.68
N ILE A 12 -15.00 8.38 15.07
CA ILE A 12 -15.14 7.06 15.69
C ILE A 12 -16.41 6.46 15.09
N GLY A 13 -16.23 5.53 14.15
CA GLY A 13 -17.28 4.81 13.45
C GLY A 13 -16.88 3.35 13.18
N ARG A 14 -17.81 2.53 12.69
CA ARG A 14 -17.52 1.12 12.34
C ARG A 14 -16.64 1.07 11.09
N ILE A 15 -15.66 0.16 11.09
CA ILE A 15 -14.74 -0.10 9.97
C ILE A 15 -15.42 -0.71 8.73
N ALA A 16 -16.75 -0.67 8.61
CA ALA A 16 -17.52 -1.45 7.63
C ALA A 16 -17.12 -1.18 6.16
N GLN A 17 -16.72 0.05 5.84
CA GLN A 17 -16.22 0.43 4.50
C GLN A 17 -14.70 0.28 4.34
N GLY A 18 -13.98 0.00 5.43
CA GLY A 18 -12.53 0.03 5.51
C GLY A 18 -11.91 1.43 5.39
N PHE A 19 -10.63 1.54 5.69
CA PHE A 19 -9.87 2.80 5.56
C PHE A 19 -8.37 2.55 5.46
N ASP A 20 -7.64 3.49 4.85
CA ASP A 20 -6.19 3.47 4.79
C ASP A 20 -5.57 4.10 6.05
N PHE A 21 -4.60 3.43 6.65
CA PHE A 21 -3.79 3.97 7.74
C PHE A 21 -2.37 3.40 7.72
N LEU A 22 -1.36 4.27 7.85
CA LEU A 22 0.07 3.92 7.83
C LEU A 22 0.51 3.07 6.62
N GLY A 23 -0.20 3.20 5.49
CA GLY A 23 0.06 2.42 4.29
C GLY A 23 -0.56 1.02 4.27
N TYR A 24 -1.39 0.69 5.25
CA TYR A 24 -2.23 -0.49 5.29
C TYR A 24 -3.71 -0.14 5.05
N TRP A 25 -4.44 -1.08 4.47
CA TRP A 25 -5.89 -1.05 4.32
C TRP A 25 -6.52 -1.87 5.44
N PHE A 26 -7.29 -1.20 6.30
CA PHE A 26 -8.05 -1.82 7.38
C PHE A 26 -9.45 -2.12 6.88
N SER A 27 -9.94 -3.33 7.08
CA SER A 27 -11.31 -3.72 6.73
C SER A 27 -11.88 -4.72 7.74
N PRO A 28 -13.20 -4.96 7.77
CA PRO A 28 -13.78 -6.01 8.59
C PRO A 28 -13.24 -7.41 8.24
N GLN A 29 -12.75 -7.60 7.01
CA GLN A 29 -12.17 -8.85 6.52
C GLN A 29 -10.69 -9.02 6.91
N GLY A 30 -10.08 -8.00 7.51
CA GLY A 30 -8.70 -8.03 7.98
C GLY A 30 -7.85 -6.88 7.46
N LEU A 31 -6.54 -7.04 7.64
CA LEU A 31 -5.51 -6.07 7.29
C LEU A 31 -4.86 -6.43 5.95
N GLY A 32 -4.80 -5.46 5.04
CA GLY A 32 -4.13 -5.57 3.75
C GLY A 32 -3.17 -4.40 3.51
N VAL A 33 -2.48 -4.41 2.38
CA VAL A 33 -1.66 -3.26 1.95
C VAL A 33 -2.56 -2.24 1.26
N ALA A 34 -2.44 -0.96 1.63
CA ALA A 34 -3.20 0.10 0.97
C ALA A 34 -2.86 0.19 -0.52
N LYS A 35 -3.86 0.43 -1.38
CA LYS A 35 -3.66 0.54 -2.84
C LYS A 35 -2.56 1.55 -3.17
N LYS A 36 -2.61 2.72 -2.53
CA LYS A 36 -1.65 3.81 -2.70
C LYS A 36 -0.21 3.42 -2.33
N THR A 37 -0.03 2.49 -1.38
CA THR A 37 1.29 1.98 -1.01
C THR A 37 1.88 1.12 -2.12
N VAL A 38 1.05 0.33 -2.81
CA VAL A 38 1.48 -0.48 -3.96
C VAL A 38 1.80 0.41 -5.16
N GLU A 39 0.95 1.39 -5.47
CA GLU A 39 1.18 2.36 -6.55
C GLU A 39 2.54 3.07 -6.38
N ARG A 40 2.82 3.59 -5.18
CA ARG A 40 4.11 4.23 -4.85
C ARG A 40 5.31 3.31 -5.01
N MET A 41 5.15 2.02 -4.71
CA MET A 41 6.20 1.02 -4.90
C MET A 41 6.49 0.83 -6.39
N VAL A 42 5.45 0.67 -7.21
CA VAL A 42 5.57 0.56 -8.68
C VAL A 42 6.23 1.79 -9.26
N ASP A 43 5.78 3.00 -8.90
CA ASP A 43 6.38 4.26 -9.36
C ASP A 43 7.86 4.38 -8.99
N LYS A 44 8.24 3.85 -7.82
CA LYS A 44 9.64 3.89 -7.38
C LYS A 44 10.49 2.90 -8.16
N VAL A 45 9.99 1.70 -8.41
CA VAL A 45 10.65 0.69 -9.25
C VAL A 45 10.84 1.23 -10.66
N PHE A 46 9.80 1.80 -11.26
CA PHE A 46 9.87 2.40 -12.60
C PHE A 46 10.94 3.51 -12.68
N ARG A 47 10.94 4.44 -11.72
CA ARG A 47 11.97 5.48 -11.63
C ARG A 47 13.38 4.94 -11.44
N LEU A 48 13.56 3.83 -10.71
CA LEU A 48 14.87 3.20 -10.58
C LEU A 48 15.34 2.62 -11.92
N TYR A 49 14.45 1.98 -12.68
CA TYR A 49 14.76 1.53 -14.04
C TYR A 49 15.14 2.68 -14.95
N GLU A 50 14.37 3.77 -14.98
CA GLU A 50 14.67 4.96 -15.80
C GLU A 50 16.00 5.62 -15.43
N GLN A 51 16.40 5.54 -14.15
CA GLN A 51 17.68 6.05 -13.67
C GLN A 51 18.87 5.11 -13.95
N GLY A 52 18.65 3.99 -14.64
CA GLY A 52 19.70 3.01 -14.92
C GLY A 52 20.20 2.28 -13.68
N ALA A 53 19.35 2.12 -12.65
CA ALA A 53 19.68 1.29 -11.51
C ALA A 53 19.95 -0.15 -11.95
N ASP A 54 20.99 -0.76 -11.39
CA ASP A 54 21.23 -2.19 -11.58
C ASP A 54 20.14 -3.03 -10.90
N GLN A 55 20.08 -4.31 -11.31
CA GLN A 55 19.12 -5.26 -10.78
C GLN A 55 19.24 -5.41 -9.25
N GLN A 56 20.47 -5.40 -8.72
CA GLN A 56 20.73 -5.56 -7.29
C GLN A 56 20.10 -4.43 -6.46
N ARG A 57 20.16 -3.19 -6.97
CA ARG A 57 19.57 -2.01 -6.31
C ARG A 57 18.05 -2.08 -6.30
N ILE A 58 17.44 -2.55 -7.38
CA ILE A 58 15.98 -2.72 -7.48
C ILE A 58 15.52 -3.84 -6.54
N GLU A 59 16.21 -4.97 -6.53
CA GLU A 59 15.93 -6.10 -5.62
C GLU A 59 16.09 -5.70 -4.15
N THR A 60 17.14 -4.95 -3.83
CA THR A 60 17.36 -4.44 -2.46
C THR A 60 16.20 -3.56 -2.01
N TYR A 61 15.72 -2.67 -2.88
CA TYR A 61 14.56 -1.84 -2.58
C TYR A 61 13.31 -2.69 -2.33
N LEU A 62 13.01 -3.64 -3.23
CA LEU A 62 11.84 -4.52 -3.11
C LEU A 62 11.89 -5.35 -1.82
N ASN A 63 13.07 -5.88 -1.46
CA ASN A 63 13.27 -6.63 -0.22
C ASN A 63 13.02 -5.79 1.02
N HIS A 64 13.49 -4.54 1.06
CA HIS A 64 13.21 -3.63 2.17
C HIS A 64 11.73 -3.26 2.27
N TRP A 65 11.12 -2.94 1.12
CA TRP A 65 9.68 -2.66 1.07
C TRP A 65 8.86 -3.85 1.57
N TRP A 66 9.22 -5.06 1.16
CA TRP A 66 8.55 -6.28 1.56
C TRP A 66 8.71 -6.61 3.05
N ARG A 67 9.91 -6.40 3.61
CA ARG A 67 10.15 -6.52 5.05
C ARG A 67 9.31 -5.53 5.84
N TRP A 68 9.21 -4.29 5.37
CA TRP A 68 8.35 -3.27 5.98
C TRP A 68 6.87 -3.68 5.95
N VAL A 69 6.36 -4.14 4.80
CA VAL A 69 4.97 -4.64 4.66
C VAL A 69 4.67 -5.78 5.65
N ARG A 70 5.60 -6.73 5.78
CA ARG A 70 5.46 -7.85 6.72
C ARG A 70 5.53 -7.43 8.19
N SER A 71 6.24 -6.37 8.51
CA SER A 71 6.39 -5.92 9.91
C SER A 71 5.11 -5.32 10.51
N GLY A 72 4.13 -4.89 9.70
CA GLY A 72 2.87 -4.34 10.18
C GLY A 72 1.67 -5.27 10.04
N VAL A 73 1.84 -6.49 9.50
CA VAL A 73 0.76 -7.46 9.25
C VAL A 73 1.22 -8.85 9.64
N ASP A 74 0.78 -9.35 10.81
CA ASP A 74 0.92 -10.77 11.13
C ASP A 74 0.01 -11.58 10.20
N GLY A 75 0.59 -12.42 9.34
CA GLY A 75 -0.15 -13.32 8.45
C GLY A 75 -0.85 -12.58 7.29
N VAL A 76 -0.09 -12.14 6.30
CA VAL A 76 -0.65 -11.50 5.10
C VAL A 76 -1.59 -12.47 4.36
N SER A 77 -2.88 -12.14 4.34
CA SER A 77 -3.75 -12.57 3.25
C SER A 77 -3.34 -11.78 2.01
N LEU A 78 -2.75 -12.44 1.02
CA LEU A 78 -2.35 -11.85 -0.26
C LEU A 78 -3.57 -11.43 -1.12
N PHE A 79 -4.80 -11.56 -0.60
CA PHE A 79 -6.02 -11.12 -1.27
C PHE A 79 -5.94 -9.62 -1.56
N GLY A 80 -5.66 -9.30 -2.82
CA GLY A 80 -5.52 -7.93 -3.31
C GLY A 80 -4.11 -7.58 -3.77
N PHE A 81 -3.03 -8.16 -3.23
CA PHE A 81 -1.67 -7.77 -3.63
C PHE A 81 -1.40 -8.09 -5.11
N GLY A 82 -1.63 -9.33 -5.53
CA GLY A 82 -1.44 -9.73 -6.93
C GLY A 82 -2.33 -8.95 -7.92
N LEU A 83 -3.59 -8.69 -7.54
CA LEU A 83 -4.54 -7.94 -8.38
C LEU A 83 -4.23 -6.44 -8.43
N VAL A 84 -3.77 -5.84 -7.33
CA VAL A 84 -3.38 -4.42 -7.26
C VAL A 84 -2.07 -4.20 -7.99
N VAL A 85 -1.08 -5.08 -7.82
CA VAL A 85 0.17 -5.04 -8.60
C VAL A 85 -0.14 -5.25 -10.08
N TYR A 86 -0.94 -6.25 -10.45
CA TYR A 86 -1.37 -6.45 -11.83
C TYR A 86 -2.05 -5.19 -12.38
N LYS A 87 -3.08 -4.65 -11.70
CA LYS A 87 -3.74 -3.40 -12.13
C LYS A 87 -2.77 -2.23 -12.20
N ALA A 88 -1.80 -2.11 -11.30
CA ALA A 88 -0.81 -1.03 -11.34
C ALA A 88 0.15 -1.18 -12.53
N LEU A 89 0.53 -2.40 -12.88
CA LEU A 89 1.43 -2.70 -14.00
C LEU A 89 0.71 -2.73 -15.36
N THR A 90 -0.60 -3.01 -15.40
CA THR A 90 -1.39 -3.11 -16.63
C THR A 90 -2.35 -1.94 -16.85
N GLN A 91 -2.37 -0.95 -15.96
CA GLN A 91 -3.00 0.32 -16.28
C GLN A 91 -2.20 0.94 -17.43
N PRO A 92 -2.78 1.17 -18.62
CA PRO A 92 -2.11 1.98 -19.62
C PRO A 92 -1.84 3.33 -18.95
N THR A 93 -0.58 3.76 -18.93
CA THR A 93 -0.15 5.11 -18.57
C THR A 93 -0.83 6.09 -19.52
N THR A 94 -2.11 6.35 -19.27
CA THR A 94 -2.95 7.29 -19.99
C THR A 94 -2.72 8.63 -19.31
N GLU A 95 -1.54 9.17 -19.58
CA GLU A 95 -1.10 10.55 -19.41
C GLU A 95 0.41 10.53 -19.71
N ALA A 96 0.73 10.75 -20.99
CA ALA A 96 1.42 11.98 -21.39
C ALA A 96 2.93 11.96 -21.08
N TYR A 97 3.71 11.43 -22.02
CA TYR A 97 5.00 12.04 -22.35
C TYR A 97 4.72 13.10 -23.44
N PRO A 98 4.85 14.41 -23.17
CA PRO A 98 5.46 15.32 -24.13
C PRO A 98 6.97 15.07 -24.22
#